data_AF-A0A7R8ZDY4-F1
#
_entry.id   AF-A0A7R8ZDY4-F1
#
_cell.length_a   1.000
_cell.length_b   1.000
_cell.length_c   1.000
_cell.angle_alpha   90.00
_cell.angle_beta   90.00
_cell.angle_gamma   90.00
#
_symmetry.space_group_name_H-M   'P 1'
#
loop_
_entity.id
_entity.type
_entity.pdbx_description
1 polymer ?
#
loop_
_entity_poly.entity_id
_entity_poly.type
_entity_poly.pdbx_seq_one_letter_code
_entity_poly.pdbx_strand_id
1 'polypeptide(L)'
;MLSGVRAESVEVQQVPCSVVSMSFFNPLTKPDSGIVTSNDSLVKCPYDEIGGFTITDELRKMLLDEDSSNYKLMPKSDRNEFIFRLFQAICLGGQWCQYEDTIKPYLDTTKCIYKDLVSVQKDPTTKDIFVSSVVLQVVARGNSGVPYYPSDPEHIQNFAYLIIDPLRRQVKTFTHQYHGVSCF
;
A
#
# COMPACT_ATOMS: atom_id res chain seq x y z
N MET A 1 31.35 -4.29 -12.66
CA MET A 1 30.75 -2.94 -12.79
C MET A 1 29.31 -3.16 -13.15
N LEU A 2 28.37 -3.01 -12.21
CA LEU A 2 26.94 -3.03 -12.54
C LEU A 2 26.64 -1.67 -13.19
N SER A 3 26.50 -1.65 -14.52
CA SER A 3 26.00 -0.47 -15.20
C SER A 3 24.53 -0.32 -14.83
N GLY A 4 24.15 0.80 -14.22
CA GLY A 4 22.75 1.13 -14.02
C GLY A 4 22.01 1.13 -15.36
N VAL A 5 20.77 0.63 -15.37
CA VAL A 5 19.91 0.69 -16.55
C VAL A 5 19.32 2.09 -16.63
N ARG A 6 19.58 2.80 -17.72
CA ARG A 6 18.96 4.10 -17.99
C ARG A 6 17.50 3.88 -18.39
N ALA A 7 16.58 4.64 -17.79
CA ALA A 7 15.20 4.69 -18.23
C ALA A 7 15.12 5.43 -19.57
N GLU A 8 14.51 4.80 -20.58
CA GLU A 8 14.13 5.48 -21.83
C GLU A 8 12.74 6.11 -21.70
N SER A 9 11.86 5.51 -20.90
CA SER A 9 10.56 6.09 -20.55
C SER A 9 10.18 5.80 -19.10
N VAL A 10 9.36 6.69 -18.54
CA VAL A 10 8.79 6.55 -17.20
C VAL A 10 7.30 6.85 -17.26
N GLU A 11 6.49 5.85 -16.92
CA GLU A 11 5.06 6.04 -16.68
C GLU A 11 4.87 6.57 -15.25
N VAL A 12 3.97 7.54 -15.11
CA VAL A 12 3.73 8.22 -13.83
C VAL A 12 2.23 8.31 -13.60
N GLN A 13 1.77 7.80 -12.46
CA GLN A 13 0.40 7.93 -11.99
C GLN A 13 0.40 8.64 -10.64
N GLN A 14 -0.34 9.73 -10.52
CA GLN A 14 -0.56 10.37 -9.22
C GLN A 14 -1.49 9.49 -8.36
N VAL A 15 -1.06 9.21 -7.14
CA VAL A 15 -1.82 8.43 -6.16
C VAL A 15 -2.48 9.39 -5.17
N PRO A 16 -3.80 9.29 -4.93
CA PRO A 16 -4.46 10.05 -3.88
C PRO A 16 -3.76 9.85 -2.54
N CYS A 17 -3.48 10.93 -1.83
CA CYS A 17 -2.82 10.89 -0.53
C CYS A 17 -3.35 12.05 0.30
N SER A 18 -4.54 11.87 0.87
CA SER A 18 -5.26 12.92 1.61
C SER A 18 -5.51 12.58 3.08
N VAL A 19 -5.35 11.30 3.45
CA VAL A 19 -5.70 10.80 4.78
C VAL A 19 -4.74 11.32 5.85
N VAL A 20 -5.30 11.91 6.92
CA VAL A 20 -4.56 12.45 8.08
C VAL A 20 -4.83 11.71 9.39
N SER A 21 -5.76 10.74 9.39
CA SER A 21 -6.19 10.02 10.60
C SER A 21 -6.33 8.52 10.36
N MET A 22 -5.89 7.72 11.32
CA MET A 22 -6.07 6.26 11.32
C MET A 22 -7.53 5.83 11.49
N SER A 23 -8.44 6.76 11.84
CA SER A 23 -9.89 6.51 11.80
C SER A 23 -10.39 6.09 10.41
N PHE A 24 -9.58 6.34 9.37
CA PHE A 24 -9.76 5.79 8.04
C PHE A 24 -9.97 4.28 8.02
N PHE A 25 -9.30 3.52 8.90
CA PHE A 25 -9.43 2.06 8.97
C PHE A 25 -10.51 1.59 9.95
N ASN A 26 -11.28 2.49 10.56
CA ASN A 26 -12.38 2.11 11.46
C ASN A 26 -13.37 1.11 10.84
N PRO A 27 -13.70 1.14 9.53
CA PRO A 27 -14.57 0.12 8.94
C PRO A 27 -14.04 -1.32 9.09
N LEU A 28 -12.72 -1.51 9.17
CA LEU A 28 -12.09 -2.83 9.32
C LEU A 28 -11.99 -3.29 10.77
N THR A 29 -12.04 -2.37 11.75
CA THR A 29 -11.81 -2.67 13.17
C THR A 29 -13.09 -2.80 13.97
N LYS A 30 -14.26 -2.60 13.35
CA LYS A 30 -15.53 -2.81 14.05
C LYS A 30 -15.78 -4.31 14.27
N PRO A 31 -16.33 -4.73 15.42
CA PRO A 31 -16.65 -6.14 15.67
C PRO A 31 -17.65 -6.77 14.68
N ASP A 32 -18.49 -5.95 14.05
CA ASP A 32 -19.47 -6.37 13.03
C ASP A 32 -18.95 -6.25 11.59
N SER A 33 -17.68 -5.90 11.40
CA SER A 33 -17.05 -5.78 10.08
C SER A 33 -16.93 -7.13 9.35
N GLY A 34 -16.94 -8.25 10.07
CA GLY A 34 -16.59 -9.56 9.52
C GLY A 34 -15.09 -9.76 9.28
N ILE A 35 -14.25 -8.76 9.56
CA ILE A 35 -12.79 -8.83 9.41
C ILE A 35 -12.11 -9.21 10.72
N VAL A 36 -12.57 -8.62 11.84
CA VAL A 36 -12.03 -8.87 13.18
C VAL A 36 -13.09 -9.37 14.14
N THR A 37 -12.67 -10.16 15.13
CA THR A 37 -13.50 -10.53 16.28
C THR A 37 -13.55 -9.40 17.30
N SER A 38 -14.35 -9.56 18.37
CA SER A 38 -14.38 -8.62 19.51
C SER A 38 -13.03 -8.47 20.24
N ASN A 39 -12.08 -9.38 20.01
CA ASN A 39 -10.74 -9.37 20.59
C ASN A 39 -9.67 -8.94 19.55
N ASP A 40 -10.06 -8.25 18.48
CA ASP A 40 -9.19 -7.78 17.39
C ASP A 40 -8.45 -8.89 16.60
N SER A 41 -8.80 -10.15 16.81
CA SER A 41 -8.26 -11.29 16.05
C SER A 41 -8.89 -11.34 14.67
N LEU A 42 -8.09 -11.65 13.64
CA LEU A 42 -8.59 -11.79 12.27
C LEU A 42 -9.54 -12.99 12.17
N VAL A 43 -10.71 -12.76 11.57
CA VAL A 43 -11.69 -13.82 11.30
C VAL A 43 -11.11 -14.76 10.25
N LYS A 44 -11.06 -16.07 10.55
CA LYS A 44 -10.55 -17.08 9.62
C LYS A 44 -11.57 -17.38 8.53
N CYS A 45 -11.08 -17.76 7.35
CA CYS A 45 -11.90 -18.20 6.23
C CYS A 45 -11.36 -19.53 5.65
N PRO A 46 -12.14 -20.25 4.82
CA PRO A 46 -11.64 -21.42 4.11
C PRO A 46 -10.38 -21.08 3.30
N TYR A 47 -9.46 -22.04 3.23
CA TYR A 47 -8.23 -21.90 2.45
C TYR A 47 -8.54 -21.54 0.99
N ASP A 48 -7.84 -20.52 0.48
CA ASP A 48 -7.87 -20.14 -0.92
C ASP A 48 -6.48 -19.59 -1.34
N GLU A 49 -6.26 -19.44 -2.64
CA GLU A 49 -5.03 -18.90 -3.20
C GLU A 49 -5.31 -17.98 -4.39
N ILE A 50 -4.93 -16.71 -4.28
CA ILE A 50 -5.14 -15.70 -5.33
C ILE A 50 -3.82 -14.98 -5.57
N GLY A 51 -3.35 -14.98 -6.81
CA GLY A 51 -2.14 -14.23 -7.22
C GLY A 51 -0.88 -14.63 -6.47
N GLY A 52 -0.76 -15.91 -6.07
CA GLY A 52 0.38 -16.42 -5.29
C GLY A 52 0.32 -16.12 -3.78
N PHE A 53 -0.77 -15.52 -3.29
CA PHE A 53 -0.99 -15.31 -1.87
C PHE A 53 -1.90 -16.39 -1.29
N THR A 54 -1.47 -17.00 -0.20
CA THR A 54 -2.31 -17.87 0.61
C THR A 54 -3.32 -17.04 1.41
N ILE A 55 -4.60 -17.39 1.30
CA ILE A 55 -5.71 -16.75 1.99
C ILE A 55 -6.25 -17.71 3.05
N THR A 56 -6.22 -17.27 4.31
CA THR A 56 -6.74 -18.03 5.46
C THR A 56 -7.58 -17.17 6.41
N ASP A 57 -7.76 -15.90 6.08
CA ASP A 57 -8.49 -14.92 6.86
C ASP A 57 -9.27 -13.94 5.97
N GLU A 58 -10.34 -13.38 6.54
CA GLU A 58 -11.26 -12.48 5.86
C GLU A 58 -10.61 -11.14 5.47
N LEU A 59 -9.53 -10.72 6.14
CA LEU A 59 -8.78 -9.53 5.76
C LEU A 59 -8.06 -9.74 4.42
N ARG A 60 -7.26 -10.79 4.30
CA ARG A 60 -6.58 -11.13 3.04
C ARG A 60 -7.56 -11.39 1.92
N LYS A 61 -8.67 -12.08 2.22
CA LYS A 61 -9.76 -12.27 1.26
C LYS A 61 -10.32 -10.92 0.79
N MET A 62 -10.64 -10.00 1.71
CA MET A 62 -11.11 -8.65 1.37
C MET A 62 -10.10 -7.85 0.53
N LEU A 63 -8.80 -8.06 0.72
CA LEU A 63 -7.75 -7.35 -0.02
C LEU A 63 -7.51 -7.89 -1.44
N LEU A 64 -7.82 -9.16 -1.71
CA LEU A 64 -7.45 -9.87 -2.95
C LEU A 64 -8.64 -10.29 -3.82
N ASP A 65 -9.78 -10.61 -3.20
CA ASP A 65 -10.97 -11.14 -3.87
C ASP A 65 -12.02 -10.04 -4.03
N GLU A 66 -12.27 -9.63 -5.28
CA GLU A 66 -13.28 -8.60 -5.61
C GLU A 66 -14.73 -9.07 -5.36
N ASP A 67 -14.94 -10.38 -5.33
CA ASP A 67 -16.24 -11.01 -5.08
C ASP A 67 -16.48 -11.28 -3.58
N SER A 68 -15.50 -11.00 -2.72
CA SER A 68 -15.66 -11.09 -1.27
C SER A 68 -16.79 -10.20 -0.78
N SER A 69 -17.63 -10.73 0.13
CA SER A 69 -18.68 -9.95 0.81
C SER A 69 -18.13 -8.71 1.51
N ASN A 70 -16.86 -8.77 1.93
CA ASN A 70 -16.20 -7.72 2.68
C ASN A 70 -15.42 -6.73 1.79
N TYR A 71 -15.26 -6.99 0.47
CA TYR A 71 -14.49 -6.17 -0.46
C TYR A 71 -14.90 -4.69 -0.48
N LYS A 72 -16.19 -4.42 -0.27
CA LYS A 72 -16.77 -3.07 -0.28
C LYS A 72 -16.76 -2.37 1.08
N LEU A 73 -16.23 -2.99 2.15
CA LEU A 73 -16.03 -2.32 3.44
C LEU A 73 -15.16 -1.08 3.30
N MET A 74 -14.19 -1.13 2.37
CA MET A 74 -13.44 0.03 1.92
C MET A 74 -13.86 0.35 0.47
N PRO A 75 -14.49 1.51 0.22
CA PRO A 75 -14.91 1.88 -1.13
C PRO A 75 -13.68 2.07 -2.05
N LYS A 76 -13.90 2.05 -3.37
CA LYS A 76 -12.82 2.19 -4.36
C LYS A 76 -11.99 3.47 -4.18
N SER A 77 -12.61 4.57 -3.75
CA SER A 77 -11.90 5.82 -3.42
C SER A 77 -10.83 5.60 -2.35
N ASP A 78 -11.22 4.91 -1.28
CA ASP A 78 -10.39 4.66 -0.12
C ASP A 78 -9.32 3.63 -0.46
N ARG A 79 -9.68 2.59 -1.23
CA ARG A 79 -8.71 1.61 -1.71
C ARG A 79 -7.64 2.21 -2.64
N ASN A 80 -7.93 3.35 -3.26
CA ASN A 80 -6.96 4.09 -4.07
C ASN A 80 -6.04 5.00 -3.25
N GLU A 81 -6.40 5.36 -2.01
CA GLU A 81 -5.56 6.20 -1.16
C GLU A 81 -4.23 5.52 -0.83
N PHE A 82 -3.15 6.30 -0.80
CA PHE A 82 -1.80 5.79 -0.57
C PHE A 82 -1.67 5.02 0.74
N ILE A 83 -2.35 5.48 1.81
CA ILE A 83 -2.33 4.79 3.10
C ILE A 83 -2.95 3.38 3.02
N PHE A 84 -4.00 3.19 2.21
CA PHE A 84 -4.60 1.87 2.00
C PHE A 84 -3.67 0.97 1.19
N ARG A 85 -3.06 1.49 0.13
CA ARG A 85 -2.10 0.73 -0.68
C ARG A 85 -0.89 0.29 0.15
N LEU A 86 -0.42 1.15 1.06
CA LEU A 86 0.62 0.80 2.03
C LEU A 86 0.17 -0.31 2.98
N PHE A 87 -1.04 -0.18 3.56
CA PHE A 87 -1.62 -1.20 4.42
C PHE A 87 -1.75 -2.54 3.71
N GLN A 88 -2.26 -2.55 2.48
CA GLN A 88 -2.38 -3.74 1.65
C GLN A 88 -1.00 -4.38 1.41
N ALA A 89 0.00 -3.58 1.03
CA ALA A 89 1.36 -4.08 0.82
C ALA A 89 1.96 -4.72 2.08
N ILE A 90 1.69 -4.16 3.26
CA ILE A 90 2.14 -4.71 4.54
C ILE A 90 1.41 -6.03 4.88
N CYS A 91 0.08 -6.09 4.69
CA CYS A 91 -0.71 -7.29 4.98
C CYS A 91 -0.35 -8.46 4.06
N LEU A 92 -0.12 -8.18 2.77
CA LEU A 92 0.22 -9.19 1.78
C LEU A 92 1.68 -9.64 1.90
N GLY A 93 2.60 -8.72 2.24
CA GLY A 93 4.02 -9.02 2.40
C GLY A 93 4.73 -9.51 1.14
N GLY A 94 5.95 -10.01 1.29
CA GLY A 94 6.72 -10.65 0.21
C GLY A 94 6.42 -12.14 0.07
N GLN A 95 7.28 -12.86 -0.68
CA GLN A 95 7.17 -14.33 -0.86
C GLN A 95 7.11 -15.13 0.44
N TRP A 96 7.73 -14.63 1.51
CA TRP A 96 7.77 -15.31 2.81
C TRP A 96 6.59 -14.95 3.71
N CYS A 97 5.60 -14.22 3.18
CA CYS A 97 4.43 -13.68 3.87
C CYS A 97 4.78 -12.77 5.07
N GLN A 98 3.82 -11.98 5.51
CA GLN A 98 3.88 -11.24 6.78
C GLN A 98 2.60 -11.56 7.54
N TYR A 99 2.51 -12.77 8.06
CA TYR A 99 1.31 -13.27 8.70
C TYR A 99 1.23 -12.84 10.17
N GLU A 100 0.06 -12.36 10.57
CA GLU A 100 -0.30 -11.93 11.92
C GLU A 100 -1.71 -12.43 12.22
N ASP A 101 -1.98 -12.76 13.49
CA ASP A 101 -3.30 -13.24 13.94
C ASP A 101 -4.26 -12.10 14.31
N THR A 102 -3.76 -10.88 14.47
CA THR A 102 -4.55 -9.69 14.81
C THR A 102 -4.31 -8.58 13.80
N ILE A 103 -5.26 -7.65 13.67
CA ILE A 103 -5.12 -6.54 12.70
C ILE A 103 -4.15 -5.45 13.17
N LYS A 104 -3.92 -5.36 14.49
CA LYS A 104 -3.22 -4.25 15.13
C LYS A 104 -1.77 -4.07 14.65
N PRO A 105 -0.93 -5.13 14.52
CA PRO A 105 0.43 -4.98 14.01
C PRO A 105 0.49 -4.35 12.62
N TYR A 106 -0.44 -4.71 11.72
CA TYR A 106 -0.52 -4.11 10.38
C TYR A 106 -0.88 -2.62 10.43
N LEU A 107 -1.86 -2.25 11.26
CA LEU A 107 -2.28 -0.84 11.41
C LEU A 107 -1.18 0.01 12.03
N ASP A 108 -0.51 -0.48 13.07
CA ASP A 108 0.60 0.22 13.72
C ASP A 108 1.78 0.40 12.76
N THR A 109 2.15 -0.66 12.03
CA THR A 109 3.23 -0.61 11.04
C THR A 109 2.90 0.34 9.91
N THR A 110 1.68 0.29 9.38
CA THR A 110 1.18 1.23 8.36
C THR A 110 1.28 2.66 8.86
N LYS A 111 0.84 2.93 10.09
CA LYS A 111 0.89 4.26 10.70
C LYS A 111 2.31 4.77 10.83
N CYS A 112 3.24 3.94 11.30
CA CYS A 112 4.65 4.30 11.45
C CYS A 112 5.25 4.66 10.09
N ILE A 113 5.14 3.77 9.10
CA ILE A 113 5.70 4.01 7.76
C ILE A 113 5.04 5.22 7.10
N TYR A 114 3.72 5.36 7.18
CA TYR A 114 3.00 6.49 6.58
C TYR A 114 3.47 7.83 7.16
N LYS A 115 3.66 7.92 8.49
CA LYS A 115 4.18 9.12 9.15
C LYS A 115 5.64 9.43 8.77
N ASP A 116 6.43 8.40 8.52
CA ASP A 116 7.83 8.58 8.12
C ASP A 116 7.94 9.00 6.65
N LEU A 117 7.02 8.57 5.79
CA LEU A 117 7.00 8.91 4.37
C LEU A 117 6.35 10.29 4.12
N VAL A 118 5.15 10.51 4.64
CA VAL A 118 4.27 11.63 4.27
C VAL A 118 4.42 12.81 5.23
N SER A 119 4.42 14.02 4.68
CA SER A 119 4.42 15.27 5.44
C SER A 119 3.03 15.91 5.44
N VAL A 120 2.69 16.55 6.56
CA VAL A 120 1.43 17.29 6.74
C VAL A 120 1.70 18.75 7.03
N GLN A 121 0.74 19.61 6.68
CA GLN A 121 0.73 21.03 6.99
C GLN A 121 -0.55 21.39 7.71
N LYS A 122 -0.53 22.53 8.40
CA LYS A 122 -1.69 23.11 9.04
C LYS A 122 -2.09 24.36 8.28
N ASP A 123 -3.34 24.43 7.83
CA ASP A 123 -3.86 25.62 7.19
C ASP A 123 -3.82 26.80 8.18
N PRO A 124 -3.22 27.95 7.82
CA PRO A 124 -3.06 29.08 8.73
C PRO A 124 -4.41 29.74 9.07
N THR A 125 -5.42 29.60 8.21
CA THR A 125 -6.75 30.19 8.35
C THR A 125 -7.71 29.22 9.03
N THR A 126 -7.94 28.04 8.45
CA THR A 126 -8.95 27.09 8.96
C THR A 126 -8.45 26.27 10.14
N LYS A 127 -7.12 26.20 10.34
CA LYS A 127 -6.43 25.35 11.33
C LYS A 127 -6.54 23.85 11.04
N ASP A 128 -7.09 23.45 9.90
CA ASP A 128 -7.17 22.05 9.50
C ASP A 128 -5.80 21.51 9.11
N ILE A 129 -5.59 20.22 9.37
CA ILE A 129 -4.38 19.51 8.97
C ILE A 129 -4.64 18.83 7.63
N PHE A 130 -3.73 19.00 6.67
CA PHE A 130 -3.80 18.35 5.37
C PHE A 130 -2.45 17.74 4.98
N VAL A 131 -2.48 16.72 4.12
CA VAL A 131 -1.26 16.13 3.55
C VAL A 131 -0.68 17.08 2.51
N SER A 132 0.60 17.42 2.65
CA SER A 132 1.31 18.28 1.70
C SER A 132 2.22 17.52 0.72
N SER A 133 2.45 16.23 0.97
CA SER A 133 3.25 15.40 0.06
C SER A 133 2.47 15.02 -1.20
N VAL A 134 3.17 14.96 -2.32
CA VAL A 134 2.66 14.41 -3.57
C VAL A 134 3.19 12.99 -3.73
N VAL A 135 2.31 12.02 -3.95
CA VAL A 135 2.69 10.62 -4.16
C VAL A 135 2.50 10.25 -5.62
N LEU A 136 3.56 9.74 -6.23
CA LEU A 136 3.57 9.27 -7.62
C LEU A 136 3.94 7.79 -7.64
N GLN A 137 3.12 6.96 -8.26
CA GLN A 137 3.50 5.61 -8.66
C GLN A 137 4.23 5.69 -10.00
N VAL A 138 5.36 5.01 -10.11
CA VAL A 138 6.20 5.07 -11.31
C VAL A 138 6.54 3.68 -11.84
N VAL A 139 6.61 3.58 -13.17
CA VAL A 139 7.13 2.41 -13.87
C VAL A 139 8.16 2.89 -14.89
N ALA A 140 9.42 2.47 -14.73
CA ALA A 140 10.50 2.77 -15.64
C ALA A 140 10.74 1.60 -16.61
N ARG A 141 10.92 1.95 -17.88
CA ARG A 141 11.16 1.00 -18.99
C ARG A 141 12.47 1.30 -19.69
N GLY A 142 13.16 0.24 -20.10
CA GLY A 142 14.38 0.33 -20.90
C GLY A 142 14.08 0.42 -22.39
N ASN A 143 15.12 0.33 -23.22
CA ASN A 143 15.01 0.47 -24.68
C ASN A 143 14.10 -0.57 -25.35
N SER A 144 13.93 -1.75 -24.74
CA SER A 144 13.01 -2.78 -25.23
C SER A 144 11.54 -2.50 -24.92
N GLY A 145 11.23 -1.44 -24.15
CA GLY A 145 9.89 -1.16 -23.62
C GLY A 145 9.48 -2.07 -22.44
N VAL A 146 10.34 -3.00 -22.04
CA VAL A 146 10.10 -3.90 -20.91
C VAL A 146 10.27 -3.14 -19.57
N PRO A 147 9.31 -3.22 -18.63
CA PRO A 147 9.48 -2.67 -17.29
C PRO A 147 10.66 -3.31 -16.59
N TYR A 148 11.52 -2.51 -15.98
CA TYR A 148 12.58 -3.00 -15.10
C TYR A 148 12.46 -2.46 -13.68
N TYR A 149 11.69 -1.38 -13.46
CA TYR A 149 11.48 -0.80 -12.14
C TYR A 149 10.05 -0.24 -11.97
N PRO A 150 9.18 -0.91 -11.18
CA PRO A 150 9.36 -2.30 -10.74
C PRO A 150 9.33 -3.25 -11.95
N SER A 151 9.94 -4.42 -11.80
CA SER A 151 9.78 -5.49 -12.78
C SER A 151 8.40 -6.13 -12.60
N ASP A 152 7.72 -6.48 -13.70
CA ASP A 152 6.36 -7.04 -13.68
C ASP A 152 5.35 -6.17 -12.87
N PRO A 153 5.06 -4.94 -13.32
CA PRO A 153 4.22 -3.97 -12.60
C PRO A 153 2.76 -4.37 -12.46
N GLU A 154 2.30 -5.42 -13.16
CA GLU A 154 0.94 -5.96 -13.05
C GLU A 154 0.73 -6.72 -11.74
N HIS A 155 1.80 -7.25 -11.15
CA HIS A 155 1.71 -7.91 -9.85
C HIS A 155 1.49 -6.87 -8.74
N ILE A 156 0.47 -7.06 -7.89
CA ILE A 156 0.04 -6.07 -6.89
C ILE A 156 1.13 -5.67 -5.88
N GLN A 157 2.08 -6.57 -5.61
CA GLN A 157 3.24 -6.32 -4.77
C GLN A 157 4.49 -5.78 -5.52
N ASN A 158 4.39 -5.49 -6.81
CA ASN A 158 5.48 -4.86 -7.56
C ASN A 158 5.14 -3.38 -7.76
N PHE A 159 5.73 -2.52 -6.95
CA PHE A 159 5.45 -1.08 -6.99
C PHE A 159 6.69 -0.26 -6.72
N ALA A 160 6.69 0.97 -7.25
CA ALA A 160 7.62 2.02 -6.87
C ALA A 160 6.85 3.32 -6.69
N TYR A 161 6.93 3.89 -5.49
CA TYR A 161 6.36 5.18 -5.16
C TYR A 161 7.46 6.21 -4.92
N LEU A 162 7.29 7.39 -5.52
CA LEU A 162 8.02 8.60 -5.21
C LEU A 162 7.12 9.49 -4.34
N ILE A 163 7.58 9.79 -3.13
CA ILE A 163 6.88 10.64 -2.16
C ILE A 163 7.64 11.97 -2.10
N ILE A 164 7.07 12.99 -2.74
CA ILE A 164 7.68 14.30 -2.90
C ILE A 164 7.17 15.23 -1.80
N ASP A 165 8.10 15.80 -1.04
CA ASP A 165 7.84 16.92 -0.13
C ASP A 165 8.28 18.22 -0.82
N PRO A 166 7.34 19.02 -1.37
CA PRO A 166 7.69 20.21 -2.14
C PRO A 166 8.31 21.31 -1.27
N LEU A 167 7.98 21.36 0.02
CA LEU A 167 8.47 22.39 0.94
C LEU A 167 9.88 22.08 1.41
N ARG A 168 10.15 20.81 1.76
CA ARG A 168 11.49 20.35 2.16
C ARG A 168 12.41 20.07 0.98
N ARG A 169 11.88 20.05 -0.25
CA ARG A 169 12.60 19.67 -1.47
C ARG A 169 13.25 18.30 -1.35
N GLN A 170 12.52 17.36 -0.75
CA GLN A 170 12.96 16.00 -0.51
C GLN A 170 12.07 15.03 -1.30
N VAL A 171 12.68 13.96 -1.79
CA VAL A 171 11.97 12.83 -2.37
C VAL A 171 12.34 11.59 -1.58
N LYS A 172 11.34 10.90 -1.06
CA LYS A 172 11.48 9.58 -0.45
C LYS A 172 10.96 8.54 -1.43
N THR A 173 11.54 7.36 -1.39
CA THR A 173 11.10 6.23 -2.21
C THR A 173 10.53 5.14 -1.33
N PHE A 174 9.42 4.53 -1.76
CA PHE A 174 8.90 3.31 -1.16
C PHE A 174 8.61 2.30 -2.26
N THR A 175 9.27 1.16 -2.20
CA THR A 175 9.36 0.23 -3.33
C THR A 175 9.29 -1.20 -2.83
N HIS A 176 8.70 -2.08 -3.62
CA HIS A 176 8.70 -3.51 -3.36
C HIS A 176 8.76 -4.28 -4.67
N GLN A 177 9.43 -5.43 -4.62
CA GLN A 177 9.53 -6.39 -5.71
C GLN A 177 9.26 -7.77 -5.10
N TYR A 178 8.14 -8.38 -5.48
CA TYR A 178 7.67 -9.66 -4.96
C TYR A 178 8.60 -10.81 -5.38
N HIS A 179 9.04 -10.83 -6.64
CA HIS A 179 10.02 -11.80 -7.15
C HIS A 179 11.30 -11.09 -7.63
N GLY A 180 12.46 -11.49 -7.11
CA GLY A 180 13.78 -11.10 -7.63
C GLY A 180 14.65 -10.27 -6.69
N VAL A 181 15.86 -9.95 -7.14
CA VAL A 181 16.79 -9.05 -6.44
C VAL A 181 16.43 -7.61 -6.80
N SER A 182 16.01 -6.81 -5.81
CA SER A 182 15.88 -5.37 -5.98
C SER A 182 17.25 -4.79 -6.32
N CYS A 183 17.46 -4.42 -7.58
CA CYS A 183 18.68 -3.78 -8.02
C CYS A 183 18.62 -2.30 -7.63
N PHE A 184 19.34 -1.92 -6.59
CA PHE A 184 19.68 -0.54 -6.25
C PHE A 184 21.18 -0.32 -6.44
#